data_AF-A0A8F5C1L4-F1
#
_entry.id   AF-A0A8F5C1L4-F1
#
_cell.length_a   1.000
_cell.length_b   1.000
_cell.length_c   1.000
_cell.angle_alpha   90.00
_cell.angle_beta   90.00
_cell.angle_gamma   90.00
#
_symmetry.space_group_name_H-M   'P 1'
#
loop_
_entity.id
_entity.type
_entity.pdbx_description
1 polymer ?
#
loop_
_entity_poly.entity_id
_entity_poly.type
_entity_poly.pdbx_seq_one_letter_code
_entity_poly.pdbx_strand_id
1 'polypeptide(L)' 'MIDEEALKEWIERFKEAREIRRKYADWDFIKSQPVKLRIALEYYIETGDLYNASRLAGMMMEDFNELRIKARIPSV' A
#
# COMPACT_ATOMS: atom_id res chain seq x y z
N MET A 1 -15.07 -27.08 -4.17
CA MET A 1 -15.45 -25.86 -4.92
C MET A 1 -15.02 -24.67 -4.09
N ILE A 2 -14.47 -23.64 -4.72
CA ILE A 2 -14.29 -22.34 -4.09
C ILE A 2 -15.69 -21.74 -3.88
N ASP A 3 -15.96 -21.22 -2.70
CA ASP A 3 -17.19 -20.49 -2.41
C ASP A 3 -17.17 -19.16 -3.17
N GLU A 4 -18.03 -19.03 -4.19
CA GLU A 4 -18.08 -17.86 -5.08
C GLU A 4 -18.49 -16.58 -4.34
N GLU A 5 -19.36 -16.68 -3.34
CA GLU A 5 -19.81 -15.52 -2.58
C GLU A 5 -18.70 -15.01 -1.66
N ALA A 6 -18.00 -15.93 -0.99
CA ALA A 6 -16.82 -15.59 -0.19
C ALA A 6 -15.73 -14.94 -1.06
N LEU A 7 -15.48 -15.46 -2.27
CA LEU A 7 -14.51 -14.87 -3.18
C LEU A 7 -14.87 -13.43 -3.57
N LYS A 8 -16.15 -13.18 -3.88
CA LYS A 8 -16.66 -11.86 -4.23
C LYS A 8 -16.53 -10.86 -3.08
N GLU A 9 -16.85 -11.29 -1.86
CA GLU A 9 -16.70 -10.47 -0.65
C GLU A 9 -15.24 -10.07 -0.43
N TRP A 10 -14.30 -11.01 -0.57
CA TRP A 10 -12.87 -10.73 -0.47
C TRP A 10 -12.39 -9.75 -1.53
N ILE A 11 -12.83 -9.90 -2.78
CA ILE A 11 -12.49 -8.98 -3.87
C ILE A 11 -12.95 -7.55 -3.55
N GLU A 12 -14.18 -7.37 -3.07
CA GLU A 12 -14.69 -6.04 -2.74
C GLU A 12 -13.94 -5.44 -1.55
N ARG A 13 -13.64 -6.22 -0.51
CA ARG A 13 -12.82 -5.77 0.62
C ARG A 13 -11.43 -5.30 0.20
N PHE A 14 -10.76 -6.03 -0.69
CA PHE A 14 -9.45 -5.62 -1.21
C PHE A 14 -9.54 -4.32 -2.03
N LYS A 15 -10.63 -4.13 -2.78
CA LYS A 15 -10.88 -2.92 -3.54
C LYS A 15 -11.14 -1.73 -2.62
N GLU A 16 -11.99 -1.88 -1.61
CA GLU A 16 -12.24 -0.86 -0.58
C GLU A 16 -10.94 -0.47 0.15
N ALA A 17 -10.14 -1.45 0.58
CA ALA A 17 -8.86 -1.20 1.25
C ALA A 17 -7.89 -0.40 0.36
N ARG A 18 -7.81 -0.73 -0.94
CA ARG A 18 -7.02 0.04 -1.92
C ARG A 18 -7.54 1.47 -2.07
N GLU A 19 -8.85 1.65 -2.19
CA GLU A 19 -9.46 2.98 -2.33
C GLU A 19 -9.21 3.86 -1.09
N ILE A 20 -9.30 3.29 0.11
CA ILE A 20 -8.95 3.96 1.36
C ILE A 20 -7.49 4.38 1.33
N ARG A 21 -6.55 3.47 1.00
CA ARG A 21 -5.13 3.81 0.90
C ARG A 21 -4.86 4.95 -0.08
N ARG A 22 -5.46 4.90 -1.28
CA ARG A 22 -5.34 5.95 -2.30
C ARG A 22 -5.91 7.29 -1.85
N LYS A 23 -7.06 7.29 -1.17
CA LYS A 23 -7.79 8.50 -0.78
C LYS A 23 -7.04 9.30 0.29
N TYR A 24 -6.42 8.63 1.24
CA TYR A 24 -5.76 9.27 2.39
C TYR A 24 -4.26 9.52 2.19
N ALA A 25 -3.64 8.84 1.22
CA ALA A 25 -2.23 9.03 0.89
C ALA A 25 -1.90 10.49 0.58
N ASP A 26 -0.78 10.96 1.13
CA ASP A 26 -0.17 12.24 0.79
C ASP A 26 0.59 12.12 -0.54
N TRP A 27 -0.13 12.34 -1.64
CA TRP A 27 0.41 12.20 -2.98
C TRP A 27 1.54 13.19 -3.29
N ASP A 28 1.54 14.37 -2.67
CA ASP A 28 2.60 15.36 -2.88
C ASP A 28 3.89 14.90 -2.20
N PHE A 29 3.79 14.38 -0.96
CA PHE A 29 4.91 13.72 -0.30
C PHE A 29 5.42 12.54 -1.11
N ILE A 30 4.54 11.64 -1.57
CA ILE A 30 4.91 10.46 -2.37
C ILE A 30 5.64 10.86 -3.66
N LYS A 31 5.11 11.85 -4.39
CA LYS A 31 5.70 12.32 -5.66
C LYS A 31 7.05 13.01 -5.46
N SER A 32 7.28 13.62 -4.29
CA SER A 32 8.56 14.24 -3.92
C SER A 32 9.66 13.23 -3.58
N GLN A 33 9.32 11.96 -3.32
CA GLN A 33 10.31 10.94 -2.98
C GLN A 33 11.18 10.54 -4.18
N PRO A 34 12.40 10.03 -3.94
CA PRO A 34 13.19 9.33 -4.97
C PRO A 34 12.36 8.26 -5.67
N VAL A 35 12.56 8.09 -6.98
CA VAL A 35 11.74 7.21 -7.84
C VAL A 35 11.53 5.81 -7.25
N LYS A 36 12.57 5.21 -6.66
CA LYS A 36 12.49 3.89 -6.03
C LYS A 36 11.51 3.85 -4.85
N LEU A 37 11.56 4.85 -3.98
CA LEU A 37 10.67 4.95 -2.82
C LEU A 37 9.24 5.28 -3.24
N ARG A 38 9.08 6.16 -4.24
CA ARG A 38 7.77 6.46 -4.84
C ARG A 38 7.09 5.19 -5.36
N ILE A 39 7.81 4.39 -6.16
CA ILE A 39 7.30 3.12 -6.71
C ILE A 39 6.91 2.16 -5.58
N ALA A 40 7.72 2.05 -4.52
CA ALA A 40 7.42 1.18 -3.39
C ALA A 40 6.16 1.63 -2.61
N LEU A 41 5.98 2.95 -2.41
CA LEU A 41 4.80 3.51 -1.76
C LEU A 41 3.54 3.32 -2.61
N GLU A 42 3.62 3.57 -3.93
CA GLU A 42 2.53 3.29 -4.86
C GLU A 42 2.16 1.81 -4.87
N TYR A 43 3.14 0.91 -4.87
CA TYR A 43 2.92 -0.53 -4.75
C TYR A 43 2.18 -0.88 -3.45
N TYR A 44 2.59 -0.31 -2.31
CA TYR A 44 1.90 -0.49 -1.04
C TYR A 44 0.47 0.06 -1.08
N ILE A 45 0.20 1.15 -1.80
CA ILE A 45 -1.16 1.69 -1.99
C ILE A 45 -2.04 0.73 -2.82
N GLU A 46 -1.48 0.01 -3.78
CA GLU A 46 -2.24 -0.93 -4.61
C GLU A 46 -2.50 -2.28 -3.95
N THR A 47 -1.56 -2.75 -3.11
CA THR A 47 -1.51 -4.14 -2.65
C THR A 47 -1.73 -4.29 -1.15
N GLY A 48 -1.18 -3.38 -0.35
CA GLY A 48 -1.20 -3.45 1.12
C GLY A 48 -0.09 -4.33 1.65
N ASP A 49 0.78 -4.83 0.77
CA ASP A 49 1.84 -5.74 1.08
C ASP A 49 3.07 -4.97 1.56
N LEU A 50 3.16 -4.79 2.87
CA LEU A 50 4.24 -4.07 3.53
C LEU A 50 5.61 -4.75 3.30
N TYR A 51 5.63 -6.08 3.30
CA TYR A 51 6.86 -6.84 3.14
C TYR A 51 7.45 -6.60 1.75
N ASN A 52 6.70 -6.87 0.68
CA ASN A 52 7.20 -6.69 -0.69
C ASN A 52 7.47 -5.22 -1.01
N ALA A 53 6.69 -4.29 -0.46
CA ALA A 53 6.97 -2.87 -0.59
C ALA A 53 8.31 -2.46 0.04
N SER A 54 8.64 -2.97 1.23
CA SER A 54 9.93 -2.72 1.88
C SER A 54 11.11 -3.29 1.08
N ARG A 55 10.93 -4.46 0.47
CA ARG A 55 11.92 -5.07 -0.42
C ARG A 55 12.13 -4.25 -1.69
N LEU A 56 11.06 -3.73 -2.30
CA LEU A 56 11.13 -2.82 -3.44
C LEU A 56 11.85 -1.51 -3.09
N ALA A 57 11.58 -0.96 -1.90
CA ALA A 57 12.28 0.22 -1.38
C ALA A 57 13.77 -0.07 -1.08
N GLY A 58 14.11 -1.32 -0.76
CA GLY A 58 15.44 -1.76 -0.37
C GLY A 58 15.84 -1.29 1.03
N MET A 59 14.88 -1.33 1.95
CA MET A 59 15.07 -1.00 3.37
C MET A 59 14.36 -2.03 4.26
N MET A 60 14.54 -1.93 5.57
CA MET A 60 13.84 -2.82 6.51
C MET A 60 12.33 -2.54 6.49
N MET A 61 11.54 -3.53 6.92
CA MET A 61 10.08 -3.41 6.94
C MET A 61 9.63 -2.30 7.89
N GLU A 62 10.33 -2.15 9.02
CA GLU A 62 10.10 -1.12 10.02
C GLU A 62 10.35 0.28 9.45
N ASP A 63 11.46 0.49 8.74
CA ASP A 63 11.78 1.78 8.09
C ASP A 63 10.74 2.13 7.03
N PHE A 64 10.32 1.15 6.23
CA PHE A 64 9.28 1.36 5.24
C PHE A 64 7.92 1.64 5.90
N ASN A 65 7.64 1.01 7.04
CA ASN A 65 6.44 1.27 7.83
C ASN A 65 6.41 2.72 8.32
N GLU A 66 7.54 3.27 8.77
CA GLU A 66 7.64 4.70 9.11
C GLU A 66 7.44 5.59 7.88
N LEU A 67 8.01 5.21 6.73
CA LEU A 67 7.86 5.96 5.48
C LEU A 67 6.39 6.01 5.04
N ARG A 68 5.63 4.91 5.12
CA ARG A 68 4.20 4.93 4.77
C ARG A 68 3.39 5.82 5.72
N ILE A 69 3.79 5.90 6.99
CA ILE A 69 3.13 6.76 7.99
C ILE A 69 3.39 8.23 7.63
N LYS A 70 4.62 8.59 7.27
CA LYS A 70 4.97 9.93 6.75
C LYS A 70 4.17 10.26 5.49
N ALA A 71 3.99 9.29 4.60
CA ALA A 71 3.14 9.38 3.41
C ALA A 71 1.63 9.31 3.71
N ARG A 72 1.22 9.26 4.98
CA ARG A 72 -0.19 9.18 5.42
C ARG A 72 -0.98 8.02 4.84
N ILE A 73 -0.32 6.92 4.46
CA ILE A 73 -0.99 5.74 3.90
C ILE A 73 -1.50 4.86 5.05
N PRO A 74 -2.83 4.68 5.20
CA PRO A 74 -3.40 3.80 6.21
C PRO A 74 -2.94 2.35 6.08
N SER A 75 -3.00 1.61 7.19
CA SER A 75 -2.86 0.15 7.21
C SER A 75 -4.25 -0.44 7.37
N VAL A 76 -4.85 -0.84 6.25
CA VAL A 76 -6.23 -1.35 6.13
C VAL A 76 -6.27 -2.50 5.14
#